data_AF-A0A1C3RLF3-F1
#
_entry.id   AF-A0A1C3RLF3-F1
#
_cell.length_a   1.000
_cell.length_b   1.000
_cell.length_c   1.000
_cell.angle_alpha   90.00
_cell.angle_beta   90.00
_cell.angle_gamma   90.00
#
_symmetry.space_group_name_H-M   'P 1'
#
loop_
_entity.id
_entity.type
_entity.pdbx_description
1 polymer ?
#
loop_
_entity_poly.entity_id
_entity_poly.type
_entity_poly.pdbx_seq_one_letter_code
_entity_poly.pdbx_strand_id
1 'polypeptide(L)' 'MYIENMDMKDRIKALGLNQKKIAELLGKQRHTISRQLNGGEGMKVTHDLESLVLALEMLKEENRLEDYLFQALPTK' A
#
# COMPACT_ATOMS: atom_id res chain seq x y z
N MET A 1 8.57 -3.93 15.09
CA MET A 1 9.90 -4.00 14.44
C MET A 1 10.09 -2.67 13.71
N TYR A 2 11.18 -1.92 13.91
CA TYR A 2 11.28 -0.54 13.38
C TYR A 2 11.54 -0.53 11.86
N ILE A 3 10.47 -0.30 11.08
CA ILE A 3 10.46 -0.12 9.62
C ILE A 3 10.80 1.36 9.28
N GLU A 4 11.84 1.93 9.89
CA GLU A 4 12.14 3.37 9.69
C GLU A 4 12.96 3.66 8.43
N ASN A 5 13.54 2.64 7.78
CA ASN A 5 14.43 2.82 6.62
C ASN A 5 14.05 2.04 5.35
N MET A 6 12.90 1.37 5.31
CA MET A 6 12.46 0.67 4.09
C MET A 6 11.78 1.62 3.12
N ASP A 7 12.15 1.54 1.85
CA ASP A 7 11.43 2.22 0.76
C ASP A 7 9.97 1.76 0.73
N MET A 8 9.06 2.66 0.36
CA MET A 8 7.63 2.38 0.37
C MET A 8 7.26 1.21 -0.56
N LYS A 9 8.02 0.99 -1.65
CA LYS A 9 7.80 -0.17 -2.53
C LYS A 9 8.10 -1.48 -1.83
N ASP A 10 9.14 -1.52 -1.01
CA ASP A 10 9.53 -2.72 -0.30
C ASP A 10 8.52 -3.05 0.79
N ARG A 11 7.97 -2.04 1.47
CA ARG A 11 6.86 -2.20 2.42
C ARG A 11 5.63 -2.80 1.76
N ILE A 12 5.21 -2.26 0.62
CA ILE A 12 4.08 -2.80 -0.18
C ILE A 12 4.35 -4.25 -0.61
N LYS A 13 5.58 -4.55 -1.04
CA LYS A 13 5.99 -5.89 -1.44
C LYS A 13 5.95 -6.88 -0.26
N ALA A 14 6.37 -6.44 0.92
CA ALA A 14 6.33 -7.26 2.14
C ALA A 14 4.88 -7.60 2.56
N LEU A 15 3.90 -6.77 2.20
CA LEU A 15 2.47 -7.04 2.39
C LEU A 15 1.90 -8.01 1.34
N GLY A 16 2.70 -8.47 0.36
CA GLY A 16 2.21 -9.30 -0.74
C GLY A 16 1.30 -8.55 -1.73
N LEU A 17 1.37 -7.22 -1.73
CA LEU A 17 0.54 -6.36 -2.55
C LEU A 17 1.33 -5.82 -3.75
N ASN A 18 0.58 -5.40 -4.78
CA ASN A 18 1.12 -4.69 -5.92
C ASN A 18 0.45 -3.31 -6.03
N GLN A 19 1.01 -2.45 -6.88
CA GLN A 19 0.50 -1.08 -7.08
C GLN A 19 -0.97 -1.03 -7.50
N LYS A 20 -1.47 -2.06 -8.21
CA LYS A 20 -2.87 -2.12 -8.62
C LYS A 20 -3.78 -2.31 -7.41
N LYS A 21 -3.49 -3.26 -6.52
CA LYS A 21 -4.27 -3.48 -5.29
C LYS A 21 -4.25 -2.26 -4.38
N ILE A 22 -3.09 -1.61 -4.23
CA ILE A 22 -2.98 -0.36 -3.47
C ILE A 22 -3.85 0.74 -4.08
N ALA A 23 -3.86 0.86 -5.41
CA ALA A 23 -4.71 1.83 -6.10
C ALA A 23 -6.20 1.54 -5.87
N GLU A 24 -6.61 0.26 -5.91
CA GLU A 24 -7.98 -0.18 -5.63
C GLU A 24 -8.40 0.18 -4.19
N LEU A 25 -7.55 -0.10 -3.20
CA LEU A 25 -7.82 0.24 -1.78
C LEU A 25 -7.95 1.75 -1.54
N LEU A 26 -7.21 2.56 -2.28
CA LEU A 26 -7.27 4.03 -2.19
C LEU A 26 -8.33 4.66 -3.10
N GLY A 27 -9.02 3.88 -3.94
CA GLY A 27 -9.91 4.42 -4.96
C GLY A 27 -9.20 5.31 -6.00
N LYS A 28 -7.91 5.06 -6.25
CA LYS A 28 -7.06 5.83 -7.15
C LYS A 28 -6.74 5.07 -8.43
N GLN A 29 -6.23 5.79 -9.43
CA GLN A 29 -5.69 5.15 -10.63
C GLN A 29 -4.30 4.58 -10.37
N ARG A 30 -4.00 3.40 -10.94
CA ARG A 30 -2.69 2.74 -10.79
C ARG A 30 -1.52 3.65 -11.16
N HIS A 31 -1.66 4.46 -12.21
CA HIS A 31 -0.59 5.35 -12.64
C HIS A 31 -0.28 6.44 -11.60
N THR A 32 -1.27 6.88 -10.81
CA THR A 32 -1.07 7.81 -9.69
C THR A 32 -0.16 7.19 -8.64
N ILE A 33 -0.45 5.96 -8.22
CA ILE A 33 0.39 5.21 -7.26
C ILE A 33 1.80 5.01 -7.81
N SER A 34 1.92 4.68 -9.10
CA SER A 34 3.23 4.54 -9.75
C SER A 34 4.03 5.83 -9.69
N ARG A 35 3.44 7.00 -9.98
CA ARG A 35 4.14 8.30 -9.90
C ARG A 35 4.57 8.61 -8.47
N GLN A 36 3.69 8.39 -7.50
CA GLN A 36 3.98 8.63 -6.08
C GLN A 36 5.13 7.77 -5.54
N LEU A 37 5.20 6.50 -5.95
CA LEU A 37 6.27 5.59 -5.52
C LEU A 37 7.60 5.79 -6.27
N ASN A 38 7.56 6.32 -7.49
CA ASN A 38 8.75 6.51 -8.33
C ASN A 38 9.28 7.96 -8.31
N GLY A 39 8.62 8.89 -7.64
CA GLY A 39 9.02 10.30 -7.59
C GLY A 39 8.90 11.04 -8.93
N GLY A 40 8.01 10.59 -9.82
CA GLY A 40 7.81 11.24 -11.12
C GLY A 40 7.21 12.64 -10.97
N GLU A 41 7.79 13.64 -11.63
CA GLU A 41 7.27 15.03 -11.71
C GLU A 41 7.15 15.77 -10.37
N GLY A 42 8.01 15.49 -9.39
CA GLY A 42 7.95 16.14 -8.06
C GLY A 42 6.81 15.63 -7.17
N MET A 43 6.13 14.58 -7.61
CA MET A 43 5.07 13.92 -6.85
C MET A 43 5.68 13.05 -5.74
N LYS A 44 5.30 13.31 -4.49
CA LYS A 44 5.77 12.56 -3.31
C LYS A 44 4.77 11.48 -2.93
N VAL A 45 5.23 10.52 -2.13
CA VAL A 45 4.34 9.66 -1.35
C VAL A 45 3.42 10.57 -0.52
N THR A 46 2.12 10.33 -0.61
CA THR A 46 1.11 11.11 0.11
C THR A 46 0.75 10.44 1.43
N HIS A 47 0.27 11.23 2.39
CA HIS A 47 -0.09 10.72 3.72
C HIS A 47 -1.14 9.61 3.72
N ASP A 48 -2.06 9.59 2.75
CA ASP A 48 -3.05 8.52 2.62
C ASP A 48 -2.40 7.19 2.20
N LEU A 49 -1.41 7.23 1.31
CA LEU A 49 -0.62 6.05 0.94
C LEU A 49 0.21 5.54 2.12
N GLU A 50 0.86 6.44 2.86
CA GLU A 50 1.58 6.09 4.10
C GLU A 50 0.66 5.47 5.14
N SER A 51 -0.48 6.10 5.39
CA SER A 51 -1.45 5.66 6.41
C SER A 51 -2.05 4.31 6.05
N LEU A 52 -2.38 4.09 4.77
CA LEU A 52 -2.88 2.80 4.31
C LEU A 52 -1.82 1.71 4.52
N VAL A 53 -0.57 1.94 4.10
CA VAL A 53 0.49 0.94 4.25
C VAL A 53 0.73 0.62 5.71
N LEU A 54 0.76 1.62 6.59
CA LEU A 54 0.88 1.42 8.03
C LEU A 54 -0.28 0.60 8.60
N ALA A 55 -1.52 0.91 8.22
CA ALA A 55 -2.69 0.15 8.65
C ALA A 55 -2.63 -1.32 8.20
N LEU A 56 -2.17 -1.58 6.98
CA LEU A 56 -2.01 -2.94 6.45
C LEU A 56 -0.88 -3.70 7.16
N GLU A 57 0.21 -3.03 7.54
CA GLU A 57 1.27 -3.62 8.36
C GLU A 57 0.76 -4.01 9.75
N MET A 58 -0.02 -3.15 10.40
CA MET A 58 -0.67 -3.48 11.69
C MET A 58 -1.61 -4.68 11.54
N LEU A 59 -2.45 -4.71 10.49
CA LEU A 59 -3.31 -5.86 10.21
C LEU A 59 -2.50 -7.14 9.95
N LYS A 60 -1.33 -7.04 9.32
CA LYS A 60 -0.44 -8.19 9.12
C LYS A 60 0.13 -8.69 10.43
N GLU A 61 0.57 -7.81 11.32
CA GLU A 61 1.05 -8.17 12.67
C GLU A 61 -0.05 -8.86 13.49
N GLU A 62 -1.31 -8.47 13.29
CA GLU A 62 -2.48 -9.12 13.91
C GLU A 62 -2.95 -10.41 13.19
N ASN A 63 -2.31 -10.83 12.10
CA ASN A 63 -2.76 -11.93 11.22
C ASN A 63 -4.17 -11.73 10.61
N ARG A 64 -4.60 -10.49 10.41
CA ARG A 64 -5.92 -10.11 9.87
C ARG A 64 -5.88 -9.50 8.47
N LEU A 65 -4.68 -9.38 7.90
CA LEU A 65 -4.49 -8.76 6.59
C LEU A 65 -5.27 -9.48 5.48
N GLU A 66 -5.21 -10.81 5.44
CA GLU A 66 -5.87 -11.59 4.38
C GLU A 66 -7.40 -11.44 4.41
N ASP A 67 -8.00 -11.53 5.61
CA ASP A 67 -9.43 -11.33 5.81
C ASP A 67 -9.88 -9.94 5.36
N TYR A 68 -9.12 -8.91 5.73
CA TYR A 68 -9.38 -7.55 5.30
C TYR A 68 -9.31 -7.41 3.78
N LEU A 69 -8.25 -7.94 3.15
CA LEU A 69 -8.08 -7.85 1.70
C LEU A 69 -9.18 -8.61 0.95
N PHE A 70 -9.65 -9.74 1.48
CA PHE A 70 -10.77 -10.50 0.91
C PHE A 70 -12.08 -9.70 0.92
N GLN A 71 -12.33 -8.92 1.97
CA GLN A 71 -13.53 -8.08 2.08
C GLN A 71 -13.42 -6.77 1.28
N ALA A 72 -12.23 -6.16 1.27
CA ALA A 72 -12.02 -4.83 0.71
C ALA A 72 -11.78 -4.82 -0.80
N LEU A 73 -11.23 -5.91 -1.36
CA LEU A 73 -10.96 -6.01 -2.79
C LEU A 73 -12.03 -6.88 -3.47
N PRO A 74 -12.55 -6.46 -4.62
CA PRO A 74 -13.51 -7.27 -5.35
C PRO A 74 -12.87 -8.60 -5.75
N THR A 75 -13.45 -9.71 -5.27
CA THR A 75 -13.18 -11.05 -5.79
C THR A 75 -13.67 -11.09 -7.22
N LYS A 76 -12.74 -11.07 -8.18
CA LYS A 76 -13.04 -11.37 -9.58
C LYS A 76 -13.36 -12.84 -9.76
#